data_AF-A0A1N6LBD7-F1
#
_entry.id   AF-A0A1N6LBD7-F1
#
_cell.length_a   1.000
_cell.length_b   1.000
_cell.length_c   1.000
_cell.angle_alpha   90.00
_cell.angle_beta   90.00
_cell.angle_gamma   90.00
#
_symmetry.space_group_name_H-M   'P 1'
#
loop_
_entity.id
_entity.type
_entity.pdbx_description
1 polymer ?
#
loop_
_entity_poly.entity_id
_entity_poly.type
_entity_poly.pdbx_seq_one_letter_code
_entity_poly.pdbx_strand_id
1 'polypeptide(L)'
;MPTPNELYDQAVDLRDGGDKPGAILKLEEAVALDATYAIGHGMLAKLYADLAESDKAIEHAKKVVELEPDDTFSYTALSVIYQRCGKIPEAEHAKALAYNKQMGLD
;
A
#
# COMPACT_ATOMS: atom_id res chain seq x y z
N MET A 1 12.27 20.78 7.52
CA MET A 1 11.21 20.09 6.74
C MET A 1 10.96 18.76 7.43
N PRO A 2 9.72 18.29 7.54
CA PRO A 2 9.44 17.00 8.16
C PRO A 2 10.05 15.86 7.32
N THR A 3 10.45 14.79 7.99
CA THR A 3 10.91 13.53 7.38
C THR A 3 9.72 12.69 6.92
N PRO A 4 9.91 11.70 6.03
CA PRO A 4 8.85 10.76 5.66
C PRO A 4 8.20 10.06 6.85
N ASN A 5 8.98 9.71 7.88
CA ASN A 5 8.46 9.11 9.12
C ASN A 5 7.57 10.09 9.91
N GLU A 6 8.00 11.34 10.09
CA GLU A 6 7.19 12.34 10.79
C GLU A 6 5.89 12.67 10.04
N LEU A 7 5.91 12.65 8.71
CA LEU A 7 4.71 12.79 7.89
C LEU A 7 3.80 11.57 8.00
N TYR A 8 4.36 10.37 8.05
CA TYR A 8 3.62 9.14 8.27
C TYR A 8 2.94 9.12 9.64
N ASP A 9 3.64 9.54 10.70
CA ASP A 9 3.06 9.62 12.05
C ASP A 9 1.89 10.60 12.08
N GLN A 10 2.04 11.78 11.46
CA GLN A 10 0.93 12.72 11.29
C GLN A 10 -0.25 12.12 10.51
N ALA A 11 0.03 11.34 9.46
CA ALA A 11 -1.02 10.68 8.70
C ALA A 11 -1.77 9.63 9.53
N VAL A 12 -1.05 8.89 10.39
CA VAL A 12 -1.66 7.93 11.31
C VAL A 12 -2.57 8.65 12.30
N ASP A 13 -2.13 9.75 12.90
CA ASP A 13 -2.94 10.54 13.84
C ASP A 13 -4.21 11.08 13.16
N LEU A 14 -4.09 11.62 11.95
CA LEU A 14 -5.22 12.12 11.17
C LEU A 14 -6.22 11.01 10.84
N ARG A 15 -5.73 9.85 10.39
CA ARG A 15 -6.56 8.68 10.08
C ARG A 15 -7.31 8.22 11.32
N ASP A 16 -6.64 8.13 12.46
CA ASP A 16 -7.22 7.65 13.72
C ASP A 16 -8.21 8.68 14.30
N GLY A 17 -8.01 9.97 14.01
CA GLY A 17 -8.99 11.04 14.22
C GLY A 17 -10.15 11.05 13.21
N GLY A 18 -10.15 10.18 12.20
CA GLY A 18 -11.19 10.06 11.17
C GLY A 18 -10.99 10.94 9.93
N ASP A 19 -9.94 11.77 9.90
CA ASP A 19 -9.59 12.61 8.75
C ASP A 19 -8.77 11.81 7.71
N LYS A 20 -9.46 10.94 6.97
CA LYS A 20 -8.85 10.17 5.88
C LYS A 20 -8.26 11.06 4.77
N PRO A 21 -8.92 12.15 4.32
CA PRO A 21 -8.32 13.07 3.35
C PRO A 21 -7.02 13.70 3.84
N GLY A 22 -6.97 14.18 5.09
CA GLY A 22 -5.76 14.73 5.68
C GLY A 22 -4.63 13.70 5.77
N ALA A 23 -4.96 12.47 6.16
CA ALA A 23 -4.00 11.36 6.19
C ALA A 23 -3.40 11.07 4.81
N ILE A 24 -4.22 11.04 3.76
CA ILE A 24 -3.76 10.84 2.38
C ILE A 24 -2.78 11.94 1.98
N LEU A 25 -3.11 13.22 2.22
CA LEU A 25 -2.23 14.33 1.88
C LEU A 25 -0.85 14.19 2.54
N LYS A 26 -0.80 13.80 3.81
CA LYS A 26 0.46 13.61 4.53
C LYS A 26 1.27 12.42 4.01
N LEU A 27 0.61 11.35 3.60
CA LEU A 27 1.28 10.21 2.97
C LEU A 27 1.79 10.54 1.56
N GLU A 28 1.03 11.31 0.78
CA GLU A 28 1.47 11.80 -0.53
C GLU A 28 2.71 12.69 -0.41
N GLU A 29 2.75 13.58 0.58
CA GLU A 29 3.95 14.34 0.93
C GLU A 29 5.12 13.40 1.29
N ALA A 30 4.87 12.35 2.09
CA ALA A 30 5.90 11.41 2.52
C ALA A 30 6.53 10.66 1.33
N VAL A 31 5.70 10.11 0.43
CA VAL A 31 6.20 9.37 -0.75
C VAL A 31 6.74 10.29 -1.84
N ALA A 32 6.37 11.57 -1.85
CA ALA A 32 7.01 12.57 -2.70
C ALA A 32 8.42 12.95 -2.20
N LEU A 33 8.64 12.95 -0.89
CA LEU A 33 9.98 13.13 -0.30
C LEU A 33 10.86 11.89 -0.47
N ASP A 34 10.27 10.70 -0.36
CA ASP A 34 10.95 9.42 -0.55
C ASP A 34 10.04 8.44 -1.29
N ALA A 35 10.27 8.30 -2.59
CA ALA A 35 9.53 7.38 -3.45
C ALA A 35 9.79 5.89 -3.15
N THR A 36 10.72 5.59 -2.24
CA THR A 36 11.01 4.23 -1.76
C THR A 36 10.39 3.94 -0.39
N TYR A 37 9.60 4.87 0.15
CA TYR A 37 8.95 4.74 1.46
C TYR A 37 7.76 3.77 1.40
N ALA A 38 8.08 2.47 1.39
CA ALA A 38 7.13 1.37 1.17
C ALA A 38 5.94 1.39 2.13
N ILE A 39 6.17 1.67 3.42
CA ILE A 39 5.09 1.75 4.41
C ILE A 39 4.09 2.88 4.10
N GLY A 40 4.55 4.00 3.54
CA GLY A 40 3.70 5.09 3.07
C GLY A 40 2.82 4.68 1.89
N HIS A 41 3.42 4.01 0.90
CA HIS A 41 2.68 3.42 -0.21
C HIS A 41 1.65 2.38 0.26
N GLY A 42 1.99 1.52 1.21
CA GLY A 42 1.05 0.54 1.78
C GLY A 42 -0.15 1.20 2.46
N MET A 43 0.06 2.29 3.21
CA MET A 43 -1.03 3.04 3.84
C MET A 43 -1.91 3.77 2.82
N LEU A 44 -1.31 4.39 1.79
CA LEU A 44 -2.06 5.01 0.68
C LEU A 44 -2.93 3.99 -0.04
N ALA A 45 -2.39 2.81 -0.34
CA ALA A 45 -3.14 1.74 -0.97
C ALA A 45 -4.39 1.36 -0.15
N LYS A 46 -4.24 1.20 1.16
CA LYS A 46 -5.35 0.90 2.07
C LYS A 46 -6.40 2.01 2.10
N LEU A 47 -5.97 3.26 2.25
CA LEU A 47 -6.88 4.41 2.34
C LEU A 47 -7.62 4.67 1.02
N TYR A 48 -6.95 4.54 -0.12
CA TYR A 48 -7.62 4.66 -1.41
C TYR A 48 -8.62 3.52 -1.65
N ALA A 49 -8.31 2.29 -1.22
CA ALA A 49 -9.27 1.19 -1.27
C ALA A 49 -10.48 1.42 -0.35
N ASP A 50 -10.30 2.06 0.82
CA ASP A 50 -11.40 2.48 1.70
C ASP A 50 -12.32 3.51 1.05
N LEU A 51 -11.78 4.35 0.17
CA LEU A 51 -12.50 5.41 -0.55
C LEU A 51 -13.04 4.95 -1.92
N ALA A 52 -12.93 3.66 -2.25
CA ALA A 52 -13.28 3.09 -3.55
C ALA A 52 -12.50 3.67 -4.76
N GLU A 53 -11.38 4.36 -4.50
CA GLU A 53 -10.43 4.87 -5.50
C GLU A 53 -9.51 3.73 -5.97
N SER A 54 -10.08 2.79 -6.71
CA SER A 54 -9.49 1.49 -7.01
C SER A 54 -8.16 1.59 -7.76
N ASP A 55 -8.06 2.48 -8.74
CA ASP A 55 -6.86 2.60 -9.57
C ASP A 55 -5.66 3.09 -8.74
N LYS A 56 -5.86 4.12 -7.91
CA LYS A 56 -4.82 4.64 -7.00
C LYS A 56 -4.43 3.62 -5.93
N ALA A 57 -5.41 2.88 -5.40
CA ALA A 57 -5.15 1.85 -4.42
C ALA A 57 -4.21 0.76 -4.97
N ILE A 58 -4.50 0.29 -6.19
CA ILE A 58 -3.73 -0.73 -6.88
C ILE A 58 -2.34 -0.19 -7.26
N GLU A 59 -2.24 1.04 -7.73
CA GLU A 59 -0.96 1.68 -8.07
C GLU A 59 0.01 1.65 -6.89
N HIS A 60 -0.43 2.13 -5.72
CA HIS A 60 0.42 2.14 -4.54
C HIS A 60 0.70 0.74 -4.00
N ALA A 61 -0.24 -0.20 -4.07
CA ALA A 61 -0.01 -1.58 -3.66
C ALA A 61 1.03 -2.29 -4.54
N LYS A 62 0.99 -2.06 -5.86
CA LYS A 62 2.02 -2.55 -6.78
C LYS A 62 3.38 -1.93 -6.46
N LYS A 63 3.41 -0.65 -6.08
CA LYS A 63 4.64 0.02 -5.71
C LYS A 63 5.33 -0.64 -4.51
N VAL A 64 4.57 -1.09 -3.52
CA VAL A 64 5.12 -1.85 -2.38
C VAL A 64 5.81 -3.13 -2.86
N VAL A 65 5.17 -3.90 -3.75
CA VAL A 65 5.76 -5.12 -4.34
C VAL A 65 7.01 -4.82 -5.17
N GLU A 66 7.04 -3.70 -5.90
CA GLU A 66 8.25 -3.28 -6.64
C GLU A 66 9.42 -2.93 -5.71
N LEU A 67 9.14 -2.34 -4.55
CA LEU A 67 10.15 -1.95 -3.57
C LEU A 67 10.64 -3.14 -2.74
N GLU A 68 9.75 -4.09 -2.47
CA GLU A 68 9.99 -5.26 -1.61
C GLU A 68 9.66 -6.57 -2.37
N PRO A 69 10.37 -6.87 -3.48
CA PRO A 69 9.99 -7.97 -4.38
C PRO A 69 10.16 -9.37 -3.78
N ASP A 70 10.92 -9.49 -2.70
CA ASP A 70 11.13 -10.75 -1.98
C ASP A 70 10.28 -10.86 -0.71
N ASP A 71 9.52 -9.81 -0.37
CA ASP A 71 8.65 -9.84 0.79
C ASP A 71 7.30 -10.48 0.46
N THR A 72 7.04 -11.64 1.08
CA THR A 72 5.77 -12.36 0.94
C THR A 72 4.57 -11.53 1.42
N PHE A 73 4.77 -10.66 2.43
CA PHE A 73 3.69 -9.84 2.97
C PHE A 73 3.22 -8.78 1.96
N SER A 74 4.12 -8.25 1.14
CA SER A 74 3.83 -7.30 0.07
C SER A 74 2.89 -7.87 -0.99
N TYR A 75 3.13 -9.10 -1.45
CA TYR A 75 2.21 -9.78 -2.37
C TYR A 75 0.86 -10.11 -1.72
N THR A 76 0.88 -10.49 -0.43
CA THR A 76 -0.35 -10.72 0.34
C THR A 76 -1.17 -9.43 0.43
N ALA A 77 -0.55 -8.30 0.76
CA ALA A 77 -1.18 -7.00 0.83
C ALA A 77 -1.75 -6.58 -0.53
N LEU A 78 -1.00 -6.73 -1.62
CA LEU A 78 -1.48 -6.48 -2.98
C LEU A 78 -2.72 -7.33 -3.31
N SER A 79 -2.72 -8.62 -2.93
CA SER A 79 -3.89 -9.49 -3.15
C SER A 79 -5.14 -9.03 -2.41
N VAL A 80 -4.98 -8.48 -1.20
CA VAL A 80 -6.08 -7.93 -0.41
C VAL A 80 -6.59 -6.66 -1.08
N ILE A 81 -5.72 -5.77 -1.54
CA ILE A 81 -6.12 -4.56 -2.25
C ILE A 81 -6.88 -4.89 -3.54
N TYR A 82 -6.41 -5.86 -4.32
CA TYR A 82 -7.15 -6.33 -5.50
C TYR A 82 -8.53 -6.88 -5.16
N GLN A 83 -8.66 -7.69 -4.11
CA GLN A 83 -9.97 -8.18 -3.66
C GLN A 83 -10.92 -7.04 -3.31
N ARG A 84 -10.43 -6.05 -2.56
CA ARG A 84 -11.21 -4.87 -2.16
C ARG A 84 -11.63 -4.02 -3.35
N CYS A 85 -10.84 -4.01 -4.43
CA CYS A 85 -11.14 -3.32 -5.68
C CYS A 85 -11.92 -4.19 -6.69
N GLY A 86 -12.36 -5.40 -6.31
CA GLY A 86 -13.11 -6.30 -7.18
C GLY A 86 -12.29 -6.98 -8.28
N LYS A 87 -10.96 -6.89 -8.24
CA LYS A 87 -10.00 -7.48 -9.20
C LYS A 87 -9.65 -8.91 -8.78
N ILE A 88 -10.66 -9.77 -8.79
CA ILE A 88 -10.53 -11.15 -8.25
C ILE A 88 -9.46 -11.98 -8.98
N PRO A 89 -9.36 -11.99 -10.32
CA PRO A 89 -8.30 -12.73 -11.00
C PRO A 89 -6.89 -12.29 -10.59
N GLU A 90 -6.66 -10.97 -10.51
CA GLU A 90 -5.39 -10.38 -10.12
C GLU A 90 -5.05 -10.66 -8.65
N ALA A 91 -6.06 -10.70 -7.78
CA ALA A 91 -5.89 -11.08 -6.39
C ALA A 91 -5.43 -12.52 -6.24
N GLU A 92 -6.05 -13.48 -6.94
CA GLU A 92 -5.66 -14.88 -6.89
C GLU A 92 -4.25 -15.09 -7.45
N HIS A 93 -3.89 -14.34 -8.50
CA HIS A 93 -2.52 -14.34 -9.02
C HIS A 93 -1.52 -13.82 -7.97
N ALA A 94 -1.80 -12.69 -7.31
CA ALA A 94 -0.95 -12.15 -6.26
C ALA A 94 -0.82 -13.09 -5.04
N LYS A 95 -1.89 -13.81 -4.66
CA LYS A 95 -1.82 -14.87 -3.63
C LYS A 95 -0.91 -16.02 -4.05
N ALA A 96 -0.99 -16.45 -5.31
CA ALA A 96 -0.13 -17.52 -5.82
C ALA A 96 1.35 -17.10 -5.78
N LEU A 97 1.66 -15.86 -6.14
CA LEU A 97 3.02 -15.31 -6.02
C LEU A 97 3.50 -15.28 -4.56
N ALA A 98 2.64 -14.83 -3.63
CA ALA A 98 2.96 -14.87 -2.20
C ALA A 98 3.27 -16.29 -1.70
N TYR A 99 2.46 -17.28 -2.11
CA TYR A 99 2.67 -18.68 -1.75
C TYR A 99 3.97 -19.25 -2.30
N ASN A 100 4.29 -18.97 -3.57
CA ASN A 100 5.54 -19.43 -4.19
C ASN A 100 6.76 -18.84 -3.46
N LYS A 101 6.73 -17.53 -3.17
CA LYS A 101 7.77 -16.84 -2.40
C LYS A 101 7.96 -17.46 -1.03
N GLN A 102 6.86 -17.73 -0.32
CA GLN A 102 6.91 -18.36 1.00
C GLN A 102 7.54 -19.77 0.97
N MET A 103 7.31 -20.51 -0.12
CA MET A 103 7.82 -21.86 -0.32
C MET A 103 9.20 -21.90 -1.01
N GLY A 104 9.74 -20.76 -1.43
CA GLY A 104 10.99 -20.67 -2.19
C GLY A 104 10.91 -21.33 -3.57
N LEU A 105 9.78 -21.20 -4.25
CA LEU A 105 9.48 -21.85 -5.54
C LEU A 105 9.73 -20.94 -6.76
N ASP A 106 10.49 -19.85 -6.58
CA ASP A 106 10.65 -18.75 -7.55
C ASP A 106 11.80 -18.96 -8.54
#